data_AF-A0A957JI70-F1
#
_entry.id   AF-A0A957JI70-F1
#
_cell.length_a   1.000
_cell.length_b   1.000
_cell.length_c   1.000
_cell.angle_alpha   90.00
_cell.angle_beta   90.00
_cell.angle_gamma   90.00
#
_symmetry.space_group_name_H-M   'P 1'
#
loop_
_entity.id
_entity.type
_entity.pdbx_description
1 polymer ?
#
loop_
_entity_poly.entity_id
_entity_poly.type
_entity_poly.pdbx_seq_one_letter_code
_entity_poly.pdbx_strand_id
1 'polypeptide(L)'
;MYLTVNAFGKLRLEHDGYVVSAFPTRQVEELFAFLLVNPQTEHSREKIINLLWPELPASSGRGRLSTVLWRLRTLFQQLAIPVEDYLQATRDWIAFVPTQPLNLDLLLFRSHLAAAATATSDTELERALERAIDIYRGDLFEGLYADWCLNEREYLARQHLRAMGQLMACLMRQKRHDEALALGTEILHRDPLREEVHRAMMHCYWQNGQFAQAARQFQDCTQLLLREMQISPMPETVILYSTIMEDRLNYARLQSSMPTAVQRQLQLAFAEFQQVVVRFNRMLDQLGEVSLETTQHEKSL
;
A
#
# COMPACT_ATOMS: atom_id res chain seq x y z
N MET A 1 -13.32 4.48 25.48
CA MET A 1 -13.66 3.93 24.15
C MET A 1 -13.42 5.00 23.11
N TYR A 2 -13.10 4.63 21.87
CA TYR A 2 -12.81 5.57 20.79
C TYR A 2 -13.63 5.21 19.56
N LEU A 3 -14.07 6.23 18.81
CA LEU A 3 -14.67 6.04 17.50
C LEU A 3 -13.59 5.55 16.54
N THR A 4 -13.83 4.44 15.86
CA THR A 4 -12.97 3.96 14.77
C THR A 4 -13.64 4.25 13.44
N VAL A 5 -12.89 4.79 12.50
CA VAL A 5 -13.34 5.06 11.14
C VAL A 5 -12.34 4.45 10.17
N ASN A 6 -12.84 3.57 9.28
CA ASN A 6 -12.08 3.03 8.17
C ASN A 6 -12.44 3.77 6.90
N ALA A 7 -11.46 4.44 6.31
CA ALA A 7 -11.55 5.20 5.08
C ALA A 7 -10.84 4.50 3.91
N PHE A 8 -9.86 3.62 4.17
CA PHE A 8 -9.20 2.82 3.12
C PHE A 8 -9.96 1.52 2.88
N GLY A 9 -10.71 1.47 1.78
CA GLY A 9 -11.76 0.50 1.51
C GLY A 9 -13.14 1.14 1.66
N LYS A 10 -14.18 0.32 1.88
CA LYS A 10 -15.54 0.83 2.13
C LYS A 10 -15.60 1.63 3.43
N LEU A 11 -16.23 2.81 3.37
CA LEU A 11 -16.37 3.67 4.54
C LEU A 11 -17.15 2.97 5.65
N ARG A 12 -16.50 2.82 6.81
CA ARG A 12 -17.07 2.15 7.98
C ARG A 12 -16.83 2.97 9.23
N LEU A 13 -17.85 3.07 10.07
CA LEU A 13 -17.74 3.58 11.44
C LEU A 13 -17.93 2.43 12.41
N GLU A 14 -17.17 2.45 13.49
CA GLU A 14 -17.28 1.48 14.58
C GLU A 14 -17.13 2.15 15.93
N HIS A 15 -18.05 1.84 16.84
CA HIS A 15 -18.01 2.29 18.22
C HIS A 15 -18.64 1.23 19.12
N ASP A 16 -17.93 0.85 20.19
CA ASP A 16 -18.40 -0.17 21.16
C ASP A 16 -18.89 -1.47 20.50
N GLY A 17 -18.17 -1.95 19.48
CA GLY A 17 -18.51 -3.16 18.71
C GLY A 17 -19.69 -3.00 17.73
N TYR A 18 -20.39 -1.86 17.74
CA TYR A 18 -21.41 -1.54 16.74
C TYR A 18 -20.77 -0.98 15.49
N VAL A 19 -21.17 -1.54 14.35
CA VAL A 19 -20.58 -1.24 13.05
C VAL A 19 -21.64 -0.65 12.13
N VAL A 20 -21.32 0.50 11.54
CA VAL A 20 -22.10 1.09 10.46
C VAL A 20 -21.27 1.10 9.19
N SER A 21 -21.69 0.28 8.22
CA SER A 21 -21.10 0.22 6.87
C SER A 21 -22.09 0.59 5.77
N ALA A 22 -23.34 0.89 6.12
CA ALA A 22 -24.39 1.29 5.19
C ALA A 22 -24.98 2.63 5.65
N PHE A 23 -24.72 3.68 4.88
CA PHE A 23 -25.23 5.01 5.18
C PHE A 23 -26.68 5.16 4.68
N PRO A 24 -27.51 5.99 5.36
CA PRO A 24 -28.92 6.16 4.99
C PRO A 24 -29.11 6.64 3.55
N THR A 25 -28.22 7.51 3.05
CA THR A 25 -28.17 7.93 1.65
C THR A 25 -26.74 8.23 1.23
N ARG A 26 -26.50 8.24 -0.09
CA ARG A 26 -25.21 8.62 -0.68
C ARG A 26 -24.75 10.01 -0.25
N GLN A 27 -25.66 10.98 -0.10
CA GLN A 27 -25.29 12.33 0.36
C GLN A 27 -24.88 12.38 1.84
N VAL A 28 -25.36 11.46 2.68
CA VAL A 28 -24.90 11.36 4.08
C VAL A 28 -23.49 10.78 4.12
N GLU A 29 -23.26 9.72 3.35
CA GLU A 29 -21.94 9.12 3.18
C GLU A 29 -20.93 10.14 2.63
N GLU A 30 -21.29 10.83 1.54
CA GLU A 30 -20.42 11.81 0.89
C GLU A 30 -20.12 13.02 1.77
N LEU A 31 -21.12 13.55 2.49
CA LEU A 31 -20.88 14.63 3.46
C LEU A 31 -19.89 14.19 4.52
N PHE A 32 -20.11 13.02 5.11
CA PHE A 32 -19.25 12.53 6.18
C PHE A 32 -17.84 12.26 5.67
N ALA A 33 -17.70 11.59 4.53
CA ALA A 33 -16.45 11.34 3.83
C ALA A 33 -15.67 12.65 3.56
N PHE A 34 -16.35 13.68 3.05
CA PHE A 34 -15.73 14.98 2.78
C PHE A 34 -15.18 15.63 4.05
N LEU A 35 -15.95 15.58 5.15
CA LEU A 35 -15.53 16.13 6.44
C LEU A 35 -14.36 15.35 7.07
N LEU A 36 -14.31 14.03 6.89
CA LEU A 36 -13.20 13.19 7.38
C LEU A 36 -11.87 13.48 6.67
N VAL A 37 -11.92 13.84 5.39
CA VAL A 37 -10.72 14.23 4.61
C VAL A 37 -10.20 15.61 5.04
N ASN A 38 -11.08 16.46 5.54
CA ASN A 38 -10.82 17.84 5.94
C ASN A 38 -11.15 18.06 7.43
N PRO A 39 -10.56 17.30 8.35
CA PRO A 39 -10.85 17.46 9.77
C PRO A 39 -10.37 18.82 10.26
N GLN A 40 -10.95 19.30 11.37
CA GLN A 40 -10.59 20.57 12.00
C GLN A 40 -10.74 21.80 11.09
N THR A 41 -11.48 21.67 9.98
CA THR A 41 -11.71 22.75 9.02
C THR A 41 -13.19 23.12 9.00
N GLU A 42 -13.48 24.41 9.13
CA GLU A 42 -14.84 24.95 8.97
C GLU A 42 -15.19 25.06 7.48
N HIS A 43 -16.31 24.45 7.10
CA HIS A 43 -16.83 24.54 5.73
C HIS A 43 -18.15 25.27 5.73
N SER A 44 -18.26 26.32 4.90
CA SER A 44 -19.52 27.02 4.74
C SER A 44 -20.60 26.06 4.22
N ARG A 45 -21.84 26.24 4.69
CA ARG A 45 -22.96 25.42 4.22
C ARG A 45 -23.18 25.55 2.72
N GLU A 46 -22.87 26.70 2.14
CA GLU A 46 -22.91 26.94 0.70
C GLU A 46 -21.89 26.07 -0.05
N LYS A 47 -20.64 25.98 0.43
CA LYS A 47 -19.63 25.10 -0.14
C LYS A 47 -20.10 23.64 -0.13
N ILE A 48 -20.65 23.18 1.00
CA ILE A 48 -21.16 21.81 1.13
C ILE A 48 -22.35 21.56 0.19
N ILE A 49 -23.26 22.53 0.06
CA ILE A 49 -24.41 22.42 -0.86
C ILE A 49 -23.92 22.26 -2.30
N ASN A 50 -22.99 23.12 -2.74
CA ASN A 50 -22.45 23.09 -4.10
C ASN A 50 -21.66 21.80 -4.36
N LEU A 51 -21.03 21.23 -3.33
CA LEU A 51 -20.32 19.95 -3.41
C LEU A 51 -21.29 18.77 -3.58
N LEU A 52 -22.32 18.67 -2.75
CA LEU A 52 -23.25 17.53 -2.75
C LEU A 52 -24.29 17.60 -3.87
N TRP A 53 -24.60 18.81 -4.34
CA TRP A 53 -25.61 19.08 -5.37
C TRP A 53 -25.15 20.19 -6.33
N PRO A 54 -24.14 19.94 -7.16
CA PRO A 54 -23.60 20.95 -8.09
C PRO A 54 -24.66 21.48 -9.08
N GLU A 55 -25.66 20.65 -9.40
CA GLU A 55 -26.72 20.96 -10.36
C GLU A 55 -27.89 21.79 -9.79
N LEU A 56 -27.88 22.10 -8.48
CA LEU A 56 -29.01 22.79 -7.84
C LEU A 56 -28.74 24.29 -7.61
N PRO A 57 -29.75 25.15 -7.78
CA PRO A 57 -29.68 26.52 -7.29
C PRO A 57 -29.46 26.56 -5.78
N ALA A 58 -28.54 27.41 -5.31
CA ALA A 58 -28.16 27.52 -3.89
C ALA A 58 -29.35 27.75 -2.93
N SER A 59 -30.43 28.38 -3.42
CA SER A 59 -31.67 28.62 -2.67
C SER A 59 -32.38 27.33 -2.22
N SER A 60 -32.18 26.21 -2.92
CA SER A 60 -32.84 24.92 -2.63
C SER A 60 -32.00 23.98 -1.76
N GLY A 61 -30.73 24.30 -1.50
CA GLY A 61 -29.79 23.37 -0.84
C GLY A 61 -29.90 23.31 0.68
N ARG A 62 -30.32 24.38 1.36
CA ARG A 62 -30.29 24.46 2.83
C ARG A 62 -31.20 23.45 3.52
N GLY A 63 -32.40 23.23 3.00
CA GLY A 63 -33.34 22.23 3.53
C GLY A 63 -32.81 20.80 3.35
N ARG A 64 -32.25 20.50 2.18
CA ARG A 64 -31.62 19.20 1.89
C ARG A 64 -30.42 18.93 2.78
N LEU A 65 -29.52 19.91 2.94
CA LEU A 65 -28.38 19.81 3.83
C LEU A 65 -28.82 19.59 5.29
N SER A 66 -29.87 20.27 5.74
CA SER A 66 -30.41 20.07 7.09
C SER A 66 -30.93 18.64 7.30
N THR A 67 -31.55 18.06 6.28
CA THR A 67 -32.00 16.65 6.29
C THR A 67 -30.82 15.68 6.32
N VAL A 68 -29.78 15.93 5.51
CA VAL A 68 -28.56 15.11 5.49
C VAL A 68 -27.85 15.16 6.85
N LEU A 69 -27.69 16.35 7.42
CA LEU A 69 -27.12 16.52 8.77
C LEU A 69 -27.94 15.81 9.84
N TRP A 70 -29.27 15.92 9.81
CA TRP A 70 -30.12 15.23 10.76
C TRP A 70 -29.96 13.70 10.68
N ARG A 71 -29.88 13.14 9.46
CA ARG A 71 -29.61 11.71 9.26
C ARG A 71 -28.23 11.29 9.77
N LEU A 72 -27.19 12.11 9.52
CA LEU A 72 -25.86 11.87 10.05
C LEU A 72 -25.86 11.86 11.58
N ARG A 73 -26.52 12.84 12.21
CA ARG A 73 -26.67 12.88 13.68
C ARG A 73 -27.43 11.67 14.22
N THR A 74 -28.47 11.22 13.53
CA THR A 74 -29.23 10.03 13.91
C THR A 74 -28.35 8.77 13.85
N LEU A 75 -27.44 8.67 12.87
CA LEU A 75 -26.47 7.58 12.77
C LEU A 75 -25.50 7.55 13.97
N PHE A 76 -25.00 8.71 14.41
CA PHE A 76 -24.18 8.80 15.63
C PHE A 76 -24.96 8.43 16.90
N GLN A 77 -26.24 8.84 17.00
CA GLN A 77 -27.12 8.46 18.10
C GLN A 77 -27.35 6.94 18.16
N GLN A 78 -27.49 6.27 17.02
CA GLN A 78 -27.61 4.80 16.95
C GLN A 78 -26.36 4.08 17.47
N LEU A 79 -25.19 4.71 17.33
CA LEU A 79 -23.92 4.22 17.86
C LEU A 79 -23.69 4.59 19.34
N ALA A 80 -24.67 5.22 19.99
CA ALA A 80 -24.58 5.78 21.33
C ALA A 80 -23.41 6.78 21.49
N ILE A 81 -23.10 7.51 20.43
CA ILE A 81 -22.05 8.55 20.42
C ILE A 81 -22.71 9.92 20.49
N PRO A 82 -22.31 10.80 21.44
CA PRO A 82 -22.65 12.22 21.36
C PRO A 82 -22.04 12.81 20.10
N VAL A 83 -22.88 13.19 19.13
CA VAL A 83 -22.39 13.67 17.83
C VAL A 83 -21.60 14.97 17.96
N GLU A 84 -21.87 15.75 19.01
CA GLU A 84 -21.20 17.00 19.35
C GLU A 84 -19.71 16.80 19.70
N ASP A 85 -19.30 15.58 20.08
CA ASP A 85 -17.92 15.23 20.34
C ASP A 85 -17.07 15.13 19.06
N TYR A 86 -17.71 15.09 17.88
CA TYR A 86 -17.05 14.87 16.61
C TYR A 86 -17.48 15.84 15.51
N LEU A 87 -18.73 16.32 15.54
CA LEU A 87 -19.32 17.16 14.50
C LEU A 87 -19.87 18.44 15.10
N GLN A 88 -19.29 19.56 14.69
CA GLN A 88 -19.81 20.89 15.01
C GLN A 88 -20.53 21.45 13.79
N ALA A 89 -21.73 21.99 13.99
CA ALA A 89 -22.50 22.59 12.91
C ALA A 89 -23.29 23.78 13.43
N THR A 90 -23.05 24.93 12.80
CA THR A 90 -23.73 26.20 13.09
C THR A 90 -24.71 26.54 11.97
N ARG A 91 -25.25 27.77 12.03
CA ARG A 91 -26.06 28.33 10.95
C ARG A 91 -25.24 28.53 9.67
N ASP A 92 -23.93 28.75 9.78
CA ASP A 92 -23.10 29.21 8.66
C ASP A 92 -22.10 28.16 8.20
N TRP A 93 -21.62 27.29 9.10
CA TRP A 93 -20.59 26.30 8.79
C TRP A 93 -20.83 24.92 9.42
N ILE A 94 -20.10 23.93 8.90
CA ILE A 94 -20.06 22.55 9.38
C ILE A 94 -18.58 22.13 9.43
N ALA A 95 -18.16 21.46 10.50
CA ALA A 95 -16.81 20.95 10.68
C ALA A 95 -16.82 19.61 11.42
N PHE A 96 -15.90 18.72 11.05
CA PHE A 96 -15.60 17.53 11.84
C PHE A 96 -14.41 17.84 12.76
N VAL A 97 -14.71 17.99 14.04
CA VAL A 97 -13.82 18.45 15.11
C VAL A 97 -13.88 17.41 16.23
N PRO A 98 -13.08 16.34 16.15
CA PRO A 98 -13.01 15.35 17.23
C PRO A 98 -12.44 15.99 18.51
N THR A 99 -13.24 16.02 19.57
CA THR A 99 -12.85 16.37 20.95
C THR A 99 -12.64 15.13 21.81
N GLN A 100 -13.12 13.98 21.35
CA GLN A 100 -12.89 12.67 21.92
C GLN A 100 -11.91 11.84 21.08
N PRO A 101 -11.29 10.79 21.64
CA PRO A 101 -10.42 9.89 20.89
C PRO A 101 -11.05 9.37 19.59
N LEU A 102 -10.30 9.50 18.49
CA LEU A 102 -10.66 9.06 17.15
C LEU A 102 -9.53 8.19 16.59
N ASN A 103 -9.87 7.00 16.13
CA ASN A 103 -9.01 6.17 15.32
C ASN A 103 -9.48 6.24 13.86
N LEU A 104 -8.91 7.17 13.09
CA LEU A 104 -9.17 7.33 11.66
C LEU A 104 -7.92 6.90 10.89
N ASP A 105 -8.02 5.81 10.15
CA ASP A 105 -6.93 5.24 9.36
C ASP A 105 -6.32 6.25 8.36
N LEU A 106 -7.14 7.12 7.74
CA LEU A 106 -6.67 8.21 6.88
C LEU A 106 -5.72 9.18 7.61
N LEU A 107 -6.04 9.54 8.86
CA LEU A 107 -5.18 10.45 9.63
C LEU A 107 -3.93 9.75 10.14
N LEU A 108 -4.05 8.48 10.55
CA LEU A 108 -2.88 7.68 10.91
C LEU A 108 -1.92 7.54 9.74
N PHE A 109 -2.42 7.21 8.54
CA PHE A 109 -1.63 7.16 7.31
C PHE A 109 -0.89 8.48 7.05
N ARG A 110 -1.61 9.61 7.02
CA ARG A 110 -1.01 10.95 6.85
C ARG A 110 0.03 11.26 7.92
N SER A 111 -0.22 10.87 9.18
CA SER A 111 0.72 11.10 10.29
C SER A 111 2.01 10.29 10.15
N HIS A 112 1.92 9.04 9.69
CA HIS A 112 3.09 8.20 9.47
C HIS A 112 3.92 8.66 8.28
N LEU A 113 3.28 9.14 7.21
CA LEU A 113 4.00 9.81 6.11
C LEU A 113 4.72 11.08 6.58
N ALA A 114 4.08 11.90 7.43
CA ALA A 114 4.71 13.08 8.00
C ALA A 114 5.89 12.71 8.90
N ALA A 115 5.75 11.68 9.74
CA ALA A 115 6.83 11.17 10.59
C ALA A 115 8.01 10.64 9.76
N ALA A 116 7.75 9.95 8.65
CA ALA A 116 8.78 9.51 7.71
C ALA A 116 9.52 10.71 7.09
N ALA A 117 8.81 11.79 6.74
CA ALA A 117 9.42 12.98 6.17
C ALA A 117 10.34 13.74 7.15
N THR A 118 10.10 13.62 8.46
CA THR A 118 10.91 14.26 9.52
C THR A 118 11.80 13.28 10.27
N ALA A 119 11.92 12.03 9.81
CA ALA A 119 12.71 11.00 10.46
C ALA A 119 14.20 11.39 10.48
N THR A 120 14.85 11.16 11.63
CA THR A 120 16.26 11.54 11.83
C THR A 120 17.21 10.35 11.74
N SER A 121 16.68 9.14 11.61
CA SER A 121 17.43 7.90 11.45
C SER A 121 16.74 6.95 10.48
N ASP A 122 17.51 6.02 9.89
CA ASP A 122 16.97 4.99 9.00
C ASP A 122 15.92 4.10 9.72
N THR A 123 16.10 3.81 11.01
CA THR A 123 15.15 3.01 11.80
C THR A 123 13.81 3.72 12.03
N GLU A 124 13.84 5.03 12.28
CA GLU A 124 12.62 5.84 12.40
C GLU A 124 11.88 5.93 11.07
N LEU A 125 12.64 6.16 9.98
CA LEU A 125 12.12 6.24 8.63
C LEU A 125 11.42 4.93 8.23
N GLU A 126 12.11 3.81 8.38
CA GLU A 126 11.57 2.48 8.06
C GLU A 126 10.28 2.21 8.83
N ARG A 127 10.29 2.35 10.15
CA ARG A 127 9.12 2.09 11.00
C ARG A 127 7.92 2.97 10.62
N ALA A 128 8.16 4.23 10.28
CA ALA A 128 7.11 5.14 9.86
C ALA A 128 6.52 4.72 8.49
N LEU A 129 7.38 4.31 7.55
CA LEU A 129 6.95 3.86 6.23
C LEU A 129 6.17 2.53 6.30
N GLU A 130 6.65 1.54 7.06
CA GLU A 130 5.95 0.26 7.28
C GLU A 130 4.54 0.49 7.80
N ARG A 131 4.39 1.32 8.84
CA ARG A 131 3.07 1.65 9.40
C ARG A 131 2.17 2.37 8.41
N ALA A 132 2.71 3.26 7.59
CA ALA A 132 1.92 3.92 6.55
C ALA A 132 1.42 2.90 5.52
N ILE A 133 2.26 1.97 5.08
CA ILE A 133 1.93 0.95 4.08
C ILE A 133 0.86 -0.02 4.63
N ASP A 134 1.00 -0.49 5.86
CA ASP A 134 0.08 -1.47 6.49
C ASP A 134 -1.36 -0.94 6.69
N ILE A 135 -1.49 0.39 6.82
CA ILE A 135 -2.77 1.07 7.00
C ILE A 135 -3.53 1.19 5.68
N TYR A 136 -2.81 1.33 4.55
CA TYR A 136 -3.42 1.50 3.24
C TYR A 136 -3.86 0.13 2.67
N ARG A 137 -5.08 -0.28 3.01
CA ARG A 137 -5.61 -1.61 2.64
C ARG A 137 -6.48 -1.63 1.38
N GLY A 138 -6.80 -0.46 0.84
CA GLY A 138 -7.66 -0.29 -0.31
C GLY A 138 -7.86 1.17 -0.66
N ASP A 139 -8.58 1.42 -1.74
CA ASP A 139 -8.86 2.76 -2.22
C ASP A 139 -9.65 3.59 -1.19
N LEU A 140 -9.38 4.89 -1.13
CA LEU A 140 -10.14 5.81 -0.28
C LEU A 140 -11.64 5.78 -0.64
N PHE A 141 -12.48 5.48 0.36
CA PHE A 141 -13.94 5.40 0.29
C PHE A 141 -14.41 4.60 -0.93
N GLU A 142 -14.01 3.33 -1.00
CA GLU A 142 -14.37 2.43 -2.10
C GLU A 142 -15.90 2.40 -2.32
N GLY A 143 -16.32 2.64 -3.57
CA GLY A 143 -17.74 2.76 -3.94
C GLY A 143 -18.29 4.20 -3.94
N LEU A 144 -17.56 5.17 -3.37
CA LEU A 144 -17.88 6.59 -3.50
C LEU A 144 -17.17 7.18 -4.73
N TYR A 145 -17.94 7.72 -5.67
CA TYR A 145 -17.45 8.24 -6.96
C TYR A 145 -17.75 9.74 -7.13
N ALA A 146 -17.56 10.53 -6.08
CA ALA A 146 -17.62 11.99 -6.18
C ALA A 146 -16.30 12.53 -6.74
N ASP A 147 -16.33 13.55 -7.59
CA ASP A 147 -15.13 14.07 -8.28
C ASP A 147 -14.02 14.48 -7.31
N TRP A 148 -14.39 15.14 -6.20
CA TRP A 148 -13.43 15.51 -5.15
C TRP A 148 -12.76 14.28 -4.52
N CYS A 149 -13.49 13.17 -4.38
CA CYS A 149 -13.00 11.94 -3.80
C CYS A 149 -12.05 11.21 -4.74
N LEU A 150 -12.28 11.28 -6.06
CA LEU A 150 -11.38 10.68 -7.06
C LEU A 150 -9.99 11.33 -7.02
N ASN A 151 -9.94 12.66 -6.94
CA ASN A 151 -8.68 13.40 -6.84
C ASN A 151 -7.91 13.05 -5.56
N GLU A 152 -8.60 12.97 -4.41
CA GLU A 152 -8.00 12.57 -3.14
C GLU A 152 -7.51 11.12 -3.16
N ARG A 153 -8.29 10.21 -3.76
CA ARG A 153 -7.90 8.81 -3.92
C ARG A 153 -6.62 8.67 -4.73
N GLU A 154 -6.53 9.36 -5.88
CA GLU A 154 -5.32 9.36 -6.71
C GLU A 154 -4.12 9.96 -5.97
N TYR A 155 -4.33 11.07 -5.26
CA TYR A 155 -3.28 11.68 -4.44
C TYR A 155 -2.74 10.71 -3.39
N LEU A 156 -3.61 10.07 -2.61
CA LEU A 156 -3.21 9.13 -1.56
C LEU A 156 -2.58 7.85 -2.12
N ALA A 157 -3.08 7.33 -3.24
CA ALA A 157 -2.47 6.18 -3.93
C ALA A 157 -1.03 6.48 -4.36
N ARG A 158 -0.77 7.69 -4.90
CA ARG A 158 0.58 8.14 -5.24
C ARG A 158 1.48 8.28 -4.00
N GLN A 159 0.95 8.81 -2.89
CA GLN A 159 1.73 8.88 -1.63
C GLN A 159 2.07 7.48 -1.11
N HIS A 160 1.14 6.53 -1.19
CA HIS A 160 1.38 5.15 -0.80
C HIS A 160 2.48 4.50 -1.65
N LEU A 161 2.40 4.61 -2.98
CA LEU A 161 3.44 4.10 -3.89
C LEU A 161 4.80 4.78 -3.66
N ARG A 162 4.81 6.05 -3.29
CA ARG A 162 6.05 6.76 -2.91
C ARG A 162 6.64 6.20 -1.61
N ALA A 163 5.80 5.95 -0.60
CA ALA A 163 6.23 5.36 0.66
C ALA A 163 6.82 3.96 0.46
N MET A 164 6.18 3.12 -0.37
CA MET A 164 6.72 1.81 -0.74
C MET A 164 8.09 1.93 -1.42
N GLY A 165 8.26 2.86 -2.37
CA GLY A 165 9.56 3.08 -3.01
C GLY A 165 10.65 3.56 -2.04
N GLN A 166 10.30 4.41 -1.07
CA GLN A 166 11.22 4.84 -0.02
C GLN A 166 11.62 3.68 0.92
N LEU A 167 10.66 2.83 1.29
CA LEU A 167 10.92 1.66 2.13
C LEU A 167 11.81 0.65 1.38
N MET A 168 11.55 0.42 0.09
CA MET A 168 12.37 -0.43 -0.77
C MET A 168 13.83 0.06 -0.77
N ALA A 169 14.05 1.37 -0.90
CA ALA A 169 15.39 1.95 -0.84
C ALA A 169 16.06 1.76 0.55
N CYS A 170 15.30 1.82 1.65
CA CYS A 170 15.82 1.55 3.00
C CYS A 170 16.26 0.09 3.14
N LEU A 171 15.42 -0.85 2.72
CA LEU A 171 15.71 -2.29 2.74
C LEU A 171 16.96 -2.62 1.91
N MET A 172 17.09 -2.00 0.73
CA MET A 172 18.28 -2.13 -0.11
C MET A 172 19.56 -1.65 0.58
N ARG A 173 19.54 -0.48 1.26
CA ARG A 173 20.70 0.01 2.02
C ARG A 173 21.12 -0.95 3.14
N GLN A 174 20.15 -1.64 3.73
CA GLN A 174 20.36 -2.64 4.79
C GLN A 174 20.69 -4.04 4.24
N LYS A 175 20.82 -4.20 2.92
CA LYS A 175 21.06 -5.49 2.23
C LYS A 175 19.95 -6.52 2.44
N ARG A 176 18.75 -6.09 2.80
CA ARG A 176 17.53 -6.91 2.92
C ARG A 176 16.89 -7.04 1.53
N HIS A 177 17.62 -7.65 0.61
CA HIS A 177 17.27 -7.69 -0.82
C HIS A 177 15.98 -8.48 -1.11
N ASP A 178 15.72 -9.57 -0.38
CA ASP A 178 14.51 -10.38 -0.60
C ASP A 178 13.24 -9.61 -0.22
N GLU A 179 13.28 -8.85 0.88
CA GLU A 179 12.17 -7.98 1.28
C GLU A 179 11.98 -6.81 0.32
N ALA A 180 13.07 -6.23 -0.19
CA ALA A 180 13.01 -5.20 -1.22
C ALA A 180 12.41 -5.74 -2.54
N LEU A 181 12.71 -6.99 -2.92
CA LEU A 181 12.14 -7.66 -4.09
C LEU A 181 10.63 -7.91 -3.93
N ALA A 182 10.19 -8.36 -2.75
CA ALA A 182 8.77 -8.51 -2.45
C ALA A 182 8.03 -7.17 -2.59
N LEU A 183 8.59 -6.09 -2.02
CA LEU A 183 8.00 -4.77 -2.11
C LEU A 183 8.01 -4.21 -3.54
N GLY A 184 9.11 -4.40 -4.28
CA GLY A 184 9.20 -4.02 -5.69
C GLY A 184 8.17 -4.73 -6.56
N THR A 185 7.92 -6.01 -6.28
CA THR A 185 6.86 -6.80 -6.93
C THR A 185 5.49 -6.17 -6.68
N GLU A 186 5.16 -5.83 -5.44
CA GLU A 186 3.90 -5.15 -5.11
C GLU A 186 3.75 -3.77 -5.79
N ILE A 187 4.84 -3.01 -5.90
CA ILE A 187 4.83 -1.73 -6.62
C ILE A 187 4.52 -1.95 -8.10
N LEU A 188 5.20 -2.90 -8.75
CA LEU A 188 5.02 -3.17 -10.19
C LEU A 188 3.66 -3.80 -10.53
N HIS A 189 3.02 -4.50 -9.59
CA HIS A 189 1.62 -4.93 -9.78
C HIS A 189 0.65 -3.75 -9.90
N ARG A 190 0.94 -2.64 -9.21
CA ARG A 190 0.09 -1.44 -9.20
C ARG A 190 0.45 -0.47 -10.31
N ASP A 191 1.75 -0.30 -10.56
CA ASP A 191 2.29 0.57 -11.60
C ASP A 191 3.44 -0.13 -12.35
N PRO A 192 3.10 -0.95 -13.37
CA PRO A 192 4.07 -1.75 -14.10
C PRO A 192 5.14 -0.94 -14.85
N LEU A 193 4.88 0.34 -15.16
CA LEU A 193 5.76 1.16 -16.00
C LEU A 193 6.85 1.88 -15.19
N ARG A 194 6.97 1.63 -13.88
CA ARG A 194 7.98 2.24 -13.02
C ARG A 194 9.36 1.64 -13.23
N GLU A 195 10.03 2.12 -14.26
CA GLU A 195 11.35 1.65 -14.67
C GLU A 195 12.40 1.76 -13.53
N GLU A 196 12.29 2.75 -12.65
CA GLU A 196 13.17 2.87 -11.48
C GLU A 196 13.03 1.69 -10.50
N VAL A 197 11.83 1.10 -10.40
CA VAL A 197 11.56 -0.08 -9.56
C VAL A 197 12.11 -1.33 -10.24
N HIS A 198 11.95 -1.46 -11.57
CA HIS A 198 12.62 -2.52 -12.34
C HIS A 198 14.13 -2.49 -12.13
N ARG A 199 14.78 -1.31 -12.20
CA ARG A 199 16.22 -1.15 -11.92
C ARG A 199 16.57 -1.57 -10.49
N ALA A 200 15.79 -1.15 -9.50
CA ALA A 200 16.02 -1.51 -8.11
C ALA A 200 15.93 -3.04 -7.88
N MET A 201 14.97 -3.71 -8.53
CA MET A 201 14.85 -5.18 -8.51
C MET A 201 16.01 -5.86 -9.24
N MET A 202 16.43 -5.37 -10.40
CA MET A 202 17.64 -5.86 -11.11
C MET A 202 18.87 -5.80 -10.20
N HIS A 203 19.05 -4.69 -9.48
CA HIS A 203 20.14 -4.54 -8.53
C HIS A 203 20.03 -5.53 -7.36
N CYS A 204 18.85 -5.74 -6.79
CA CYS A 204 18.66 -6.72 -5.71
C CYS A 204 18.97 -8.15 -6.18
N TYR A 205 18.48 -8.55 -7.36
CA TYR A 205 18.82 -9.84 -7.95
C TYR A 205 20.33 -9.99 -8.18
N TRP A 206 20.98 -8.94 -8.68
CA TRP A 206 22.42 -8.95 -8.87
C TRP A 206 23.20 -9.13 -7.56
N GLN A 207 22.84 -8.40 -6.50
CA GLN A 207 23.46 -8.53 -5.18
C GLN A 207 23.25 -9.92 -4.55
N ASN A 208 22.14 -10.59 -4.88
CA ASN A 208 21.86 -11.97 -4.49
C ASN A 208 22.55 -13.02 -5.39
N GLY A 209 23.37 -12.61 -6.38
CA GLY A 209 24.01 -13.52 -7.34
C GLY A 209 23.05 -14.13 -8.38
N GLN A 210 21.83 -13.61 -8.45
CA GLN A 210 20.71 -14.07 -9.29
C GLN A 210 20.75 -13.38 -10.67
N PHE A 211 21.86 -13.55 -11.40
CA PHE A 211 22.09 -12.87 -12.68
C PHE A 211 21.01 -13.14 -13.75
N ALA A 212 20.48 -14.36 -13.78
CA ALA A 212 19.42 -14.73 -14.72
C ALA A 212 18.12 -13.98 -14.43
N GLN A 213 17.76 -13.82 -13.15
CA GLN A 213 16.59 -13.05 -12.72
C GLN A 213 16.77 -11.56 -13.03
N ALA A 214 17.96 -11.00 -12.77
CA ALA A 214 18.25 -9.61 -13.14
C ALA A 214 18.13 -9.37 -14.65
N ALA A 215 18.61 -10.29 -15.49
CA ALA A 215 18.49 -10.20 -16.94
C ALA A 215 17.03 -10.32 -17.41
N ARG A 216 16.25 -11.23 -16.80
CA ARG A 216 14.82 -11.35 -17.08
C ARG A 216 14.07 -10.08 -16.73
N GLN A 217 14.33 -9.48 -15.55
CA GLN A 217 13.68 -8.23 -15.14
C GLN A 217 13.91 -7.08 -16.14
N PHE A 218 15.12 -7.00 -16.71
CA PHE A 218 15.43 -6.03 -17.77
C PHE A 218 14.64 -6.30 -19.06
N GLN A 219 14.55 -7.55 -19.48
CA GLN A 219 13.79 -7.95 -20.66
C GLN A 219 12.30 -7.66 -20.49
N ASP A 220 11.72 -8.01 -19.35
CA ASP A 220 10.32 -7.75 -19.03
C ASP A 220 10.03 -6.24 -19.04
N CYS A 221 10.88 -5.43 -18.41
CA CYS A 221 10.82 -3.96 -18.46
C CYS A 221 10.82 -3.44 -19.90
N THR A 222 11.80 -3.89 -20.69
CA THR A 222 11.99 -3.43 -22.08
C THR A 222 10.81 -3.78 -22.96
N GLN A 223 10.30 -5.00 -22.85
CA GLN A 223 9.15 -5.46 -23.61
C GLN A 223 7.89 -4.68 -23.23
N LEU A 224 7.69 -4.43 -21.94
CA LEU A 224 6.56 -3.66 -21.44
C LEU A 224 6.60 -2.20 -21.93
N LEU A 225 7.73 -1.51 -21.78
CA LEU A 225 7.90 -0.13 -22.24
C LEU A 225 7.68 0.01 -23.74
N LEU A 226 8.21 -0.94 -24.53
CA LEU A 226 8.00 -0.94 -25.97
C LEU A 226 6.53 -1.19 -26.33
N ARG A 227 5.88 -2.14 -25.66
CA ARG A 227 4.49 -2.51 -25.93
C ARG A 227 3.49 -1.40 -25.57
N GLU A 228 3.61 -0.83 -24.38
CA GLU A 228 2.61 0.09 -23.83
C GLU A 228 2.92 1.56 -24.18
N MET A 229 4.20 1.91 -24.33
CA MET A 229 4.64 3.30 -24.50
C MET A 229 5.41 3.55 -25.81
N GLN A 230 5.80 2.51 -26.55
CA GLN A 230 6.63 2.59 -27.76
C GLN A 230 7.97 3.33 -27.55
N ILE A 231 8.52 3.24 -26.34
CA ILE A 231 9.81 3.83 -25.97
C ILE A 231 10.83 2.74 -25.63
N SER A 232 12.11 3.11 -25.75
CA SER A 232 13.21 2.28 -25.24
C SER A 232 13.44 2.55 -23.74
N PRO A 233 14.06 1.60 -23.02
CA PRO A 233 14.49 1.82 -21.64
C PRO A 233 15.42 3.04 -21.52
N MET A 234 15.36 3.69 -20.36
CA MET A 234 16.24 4.79 -20.00
C MET A 234 17.72 4.37 -19.99
N PRO A 235 18.66 5.28 -20.30
CA PRO A 235 20.09 4.98 -20.36
C PRO A 235 20.63 4.31 -19.10
N GLU A 236 20.20 4.74 -17.92
CA GLU A 236 20.62 4.20 -16.62
C GLU A 236 20.24 2.72 -16.47
N THR A 237 19.12 2.30 -17.05
CA THR A 237 18.66 0.90 -17.03
C THR A 237 19.52 0.03 -17.92
N VAL A 238 19.85 0.53 -19.12
CA VAL A 238 20.73 -0.17 -20.08
C VAL A 238 22.15 -0.29 -19.51
N ILE A 239 22.67 0.78 -18.90
CA ILE A 239 23.99 0.78 -18.24
C ILE A 239 24.03 -0.24 -17.10
N LEU A 240 23.00 -0.27 -16.25
CA LEU A 240 22.91 -1.26 -15.17
C LEU A 240 22.91 -2.69 -15.73
N TYR A 241 22.09 -2.98 -16.74
CA TYR A 241 22.07 -4.31 -17.37
C TYR A 241 23.44 -4.72 -17.92
N SER A 242 24.10 -3.83 -18.67
CA SER A 242 25.44 -4.09 -19.22
C SER A 242 26.45 -4.38 -18.11
N THR A 243 26.41 -3.62 -17.02
CA THR A 243 27.28 -3.79 -15.85
C THR A 243 27.08 -5.16 -15.20
N ILE A 244 25.83 -5.59 -15.02
CA ILE A 244 25.48 -6.91 -14.46
C ILE A 244 25.98 -8.04 -15.38
N MET A 245 25.87 -7.88 -16.71
CA MET A 245 26.34 -8.88 -17.66
C MET A 245 27.87 -8.97 -17.72
N GLU A 246 28.58 -7.84 -17.64
CA GLU A 246 30.04 -7.82 -17.54
C GLU A 246 30.53 -8.49 -16.27
N ASP A 247 29.90 -8.22 -15.13
CA ASP A 247 30.22 -8.84 -13.85
C ASP A 247 29.99 -10.36 -13.90
N ARG A 248 28.86 -10.80 -14.47
CA ARG A 248 28.60 -12.23 -14.72
C ARG A 248 29.72 -12.90 -15.53
N LEU A 249 30.19 -12.24 -16.59
CA LEU A 249 31.29 -12.76 -17.42
C LEU A 249 32.61 -12.81 -16.64
N ASN A 250 32.87 -11.83 -15.77
CA ASN A 250 34.01 -11.84 -14.86
C ASN A 250 33.93 -13.02 -13.88
N TYR A 251 32.76 -13.28 -13.28
CA TYR A 251 32.54 -14.45 -12.45
C TYR A 251 32.79 -15.77 -13.20
N ALA A 252 32.27 -15.90 -14.43
CA ALA A 252 32.50 -17.08 -15.25
C ALA A 252 33.99 -17.27 -15.59
N ARG A 253 34.70 -16.18 -15.89
CA ARG A 253 36.15 -16.19 -16.15
C ARG A 253 36.95 -16.62 -14.91
N LEU A 254 36.65 -16.05 -13.75
CA LEU A 254 37.27 -16.42 -12.47
C LEU A 254 37.02 -17.89 -12.12
N GLN A 255 35.80 -18.39 -12.34
CA GLN A 255 35.51 -19.81 -12.17
C GLN A 255 36.35 -20.66 -13.12
N SER A 256 36.46 -20.27 -14.40
CA SER A 256 37.23 -21.02 -15.40
C SER A 256 38.75 -21.00 -15.19
N SER A 257 39.30 -19.96 -14.53
CA SER A 257 40.73 -19.84 -14.23
C SER A 257 41.14 -20.52 -12.92
N MET A 258 40.18 -20.95 -12.09
CA MET A 258 40.47 -21.72 -10.88
C MET A 258 41.11 -23.07 -11.21
N PRO A 259 42.10 -23.54 -10.43
CA PRO A 259 42.67 -24.87 -10.60
C PRO A 259 41.57 -25.93 -10.63
N THR A 260 41.68 -26.92 -11.52
CA THR A 260 40.64 -27.93 -11.75
C THR A 260 40.22 -28.66 -10.48
N ALA A 261 41.13 -28.82 -9.52
CA ALA A 261 40.83 -29.37 -8.20
C ALA A 261 39.80 -28.54 -7.42
N VAL A 262 39.94 -27.21 -7.42
CA VAL A 262 39.04 -26.27 -6.74
C VAL A 262 37.68 -26.22 -7.44
N GLN A 263 37.66 -26.23 -8.78
CA GLN A 263 36.41 -26.34 -9.55
C GLN A 263 35.63 -27.61 -9.21
N ARG A 264 36.31 -28.77 -9.13
CA ARG A 264 35.70 -30.05 -8.78
C ARG A 264 35.13 -30.02 -7.36
N GLN A 265 35.86 -29.42 -6.43
CA GLN A 265 35.46 -29.32 -5.03
C GLN A 265 34.24 -28.40 -4.84
N LEU A 266 34.19 -27.27 -5.56
CA LEU A 266 33.02 -26.40 -5.62
C LEU A 266 31.81 -27.09 -6.26
N GLN A 267 32.00 -27.82 -7.36
CA GLN A 267 30.92 -28.59 -7.99
C GLN A 267 30.37 -29.67 -7.06
N LEU A 268 31.23 -30.39 -6.34
CA LEU A 268 30.81 -31.38 -5.35
C LEU A 268 30.05 -30.73 -4.18
N ALA A 269 30.57 -29.63 -3.64
CA ALA A 269 29.91 -28.89 -2.57
C ALA A 269 28.53 -28.34 -3.00
N PHE A 270 28.41 -27.83 -4.24
CA PHE A 270 27.12 -27.40 -4.80
C PHE A 270 26.16 -28.57 -5.01
N ALA A 271 26.65 -29.72 -5.49
CA ALA A 271 25.83 -30.91 -5.66
C ALA A 271 25.30 -31.46 -4.32
N GLU A 272 26.15 -31.49 -3.29
CA GLU A 272 25.76 -31.84 -1.92
C GLU A 272 24.73 -30.86 -1.37
N PHE A 273 24.95 -29.54 -1.54
CA PHE A 273 23.99 -28.52 -1.12
C PHE A 273 22.64 -28.66 -1.83
N GLN A 274 22.64 -28.90 -3.15
CA GLN A 274 21.40 -29.14 -3.91
C GLN A 274 20.65 -30.39 -3.40
N GLN A 275 21.37 -31.47 -3.07
CA GLN A 275 20.75 -32.66 -2.47
C GLN A 275 20.12 -32.35 -1.10
N VAL A 276 20.78 -31.52 -0.28
CA VAL A 276 20.23 -31.06 1.00
C VAL A 276 18.95 -30.24 0.79
N VAL A 277 18.95 -29.30 -0.16
CA VAL A 277 17.76 -28.48 -0.48
C VAL A 277 16.61 -29.36 -0.97
N VAL A 278 16.87 -30.31 -1.88
CA VAL A 278 15.83 -31.24 -2.37
C VAL A 278 15.27 -32.11 -1.23
N ARG A 279 16.14 -32.58 -0.32
CA ARG A 279 15.71 -33.36 0.84
C ARG A 279 14.88 -32.53 1.82
N PHE A 280 15.28 -31.28 2.03
CA PHE A 280 14.56 -30.33 2.89
C PHE A 280 13.19 -30.00 2.33
N ASN A 281 13.08 -29.68 1.03
CA ASN A 281 11.80 -29.44 0.37
C ASN A 281 10.89 -30.68 0.44
N ARG A 282 11.43 -31.89 0.23
CA ARG A 282 10.66 -33.13 0.39
C ARG A 282 10.16 -33.33 1.84
N MET A 283 10.95 -32.96 2.85
CA MET A 283 10.48 -32.99 4.24
C MET A 283 9.38 -31.96 4.50
N LEU A 284 9.47 -30.76 3.91
CA LEU A 284 8.41 -29.76 4.02
C LEU A 284 7.11 -30.22 3.34
N ASP A 285 7.21 -30.84 2.16
CA ASP A 285 6.04 -31.43 1.48
C ASP A 285 5.39 -32.53 2.32
N GLN A 286 6.19 -33.42 2.93
CA GLN A 286 5.70 -34.46 3.84
C GLN A 286 5.05 -33.87 5.10
N LEU A 287 5.58 -32.77 5.66
CA LEU A 287 4.96 -32.09 6.80
C LEU A 287 3.66 -31.36 6.41
N GLY A 288 3.57 -30.86 5.18
CA GLY A 288 2.34 -30.31 4.60
C GLY A 288 1.26 -31.36 4.37
N GLU A 289 1.63 -32.55 3.91
CA GLU A 289 0.70 -33.68 3.72
C GLU A 289 0.21 -34.28 5.04
N VAL A 290 1.09 -34.41 6.06
CA VAL A 290 0.71 -34.90 7.40
C VAL A 290 -0.27 -33.96 8.12
N SER A 291 -0.22 -32.65 7.82
CA SER A 291 -1.17 -31.66 8.36
C SER A 291 -2.56 -31.75 7.72
N LEU A 292 -2.65 -32.22 6.46
CA LEU A 292 -3.92 -32.43 5.75
C LEU A 292 -4.60 -33.75 6.17
N GLU A 293 -3.84 -34.81 6.47
CA GLU A 293 -4.38 -36.09 6.94
C GLU A 293 -4.86 -36.05 8.40
N THR A 294 -4.20 -35.29 9.28
CA THR A 294 -4.66 -35.11 10.68
C THR A 294 -5.98 -34.33 10.76
N THR A 295 -6.23 -33.40 9.83
CA THR A 295 -7.48 -32.63 9.79
C THR A 295 -8.68 -33.44 9.25
N GLN A 296 -8.43 -34.53 8.51
CA GLN A 296 -9.50 -35.42 8.03
C GLN A 296 -9.91 -36.50 9.04
N HIS A 297 -9.03 -36.89 9.97
CA HIS A 297 -9.36 -37.88 11.01
C HIS A 297 -10.16 -37.30 12.20
N GLU A 298 -10.11 -35.99 12.47
CA GLU A 298 -10.91 -35.35 13.52
C GLU A 298 -12.35 -34.99 13.08
N LYS A 299 -12.72 -35.14 11.80
CA LYS A 299 -14.10 -34.93 11.32
C LYS A 299 -14.95 -36.20 11.21
N SER A 300 -14.44 -37.36 11.64
CA SER A 300 -15.17 -38.64 11.60
C SER A 300 -15.29 -39.34 12.97
N LEU A 301 -15.18 -38.59 14.07
CA LEU A 301 -15.47 -39.06 15.44
C LEU A 301 -16.55 -38.18 16.08
#